data_AF-A0A2V9M653-F1
#
_entry.id   AF-A0A2V9M653-F1
#
_cell.length_a   1.000
_cell.length_b   1.000
_cell.length_c   1.000
_cell.angle_alpha   90.00
_cell.angle_beta   90.00
_cell.angle_gamma   90.00
#
_symmetry.space_group_name_H-M   'P 1'
#
loop_
_entity.id
_entity.type
_entity.pdbx_description
1 polymer ?
#
loop_
_entity_poly.entity_id
_entity_poly.type
_entity_poly.pdbx_seq_one_letter_code
_entity_poly.pdbx_strand_id
1 'polypeptide(L)'
;MSLLDRLHELGERLRIFEARPKANAAKLAKIATRTVTLSDLTTEIRQDELRALAELPAELSIAFEKVFEAAGIKSPGHGWTAARLKQLLESDQFKTMDRPSVQRSVLNILADEKVDVEDIVKDVIAHDQALDAFETFTRKKMLDRIAARQKKVAEVETQIASLQEQRERLTHETETDEQHWTAWLERKRAYERDLSRTISYLVDRLVVSIDEQ
;
A
#
# COMPACT_ATOMS: atom_id res chain seq x y z
N MET A 1 42.57 -45.95 -56.14
CA MET A 1 43.16 -45.95 -54.79
C MET A 1 43.57 -44.52 -54.48
N SER A 2 42.82 -43.86 -53.60
CA SER A 2 42.90 -42.42 -53.35
C SER A 2 44.11 -42.08 -52.47
N LEU A 3 44.71 -40.91 -52.66
CA LEU A 3 45.79 -40.39 -51.81
C LEU A 3 45.38 -40.31 -50.33
N LEU A 4 44.08 -40.14 -50.05
CA LEU A 4 43.53 -40.11 -48.70
C LEU A 4 43.62 -41.46 -47.99
N ASP A 5 43.46 -42.56 -48.72
CA ASP A 5 43.54 -43.91 -48.14
C ASP A 5 44.97 -44.21 -47.66
N ARG A 6 45.97 -43.77 -48.44
CA ARG A 6 47.40 -43.92 -48.09
C ARG A 6 47.81 -43.07 -46.90
N LEU A 7 47.24 -41.88 -46.76
CA LEU A 7 47.51 -41.01 -45.61
C LEU A 7 46.88 -41.56 -44.32
N HIS A 8 45.73 -42.23 -44.43
CA HIS A 8 45.09 -42.87 -43.29
C HIS A 8 45.88 -44.09 -42.81
N GLU A 9 46.33 -44.93 -43.74
CA GLU A 9 47.18 -46.10 -43.45
C GLU A 9 48.52 -45.70 -42.81
N LEU A 10 49.14 -44.62 -43.31
CA LEU A 10 50.40 -44.10 -42.76
C LEU A 10 50.19 -43.45 -41.37
N GLY A 11 49.00 -42.88 -41.15
CA GLY A 11 48.53 -42.36 -39.88
C GLY A 11 48.36 -43.41 -38.78
N GLU A 12 47.75 -44.54 -39.11
CA GLU A 12 47.61 -45.68 -38.19
C GLU A 12 48.97 -46.30 -37.85
N ARG A 13 49.85 -46.41 -38.84
CA ARG A 13 51.17 -47.02 -38.68
C ARG A 13 52.11 -46.22 -37.79
N LEU A 14 51.94 -44.90 -37.74
CA LEU A 14 52.73 -44.01 -36.89
C LEU A 14 52.10 -43.77 -35.51
N ARG A 15 50.93 -44.35 -35.20
CA ARG A 15 50.19 -44.13 -33.94
C ARG A 15 49.96 -42.64 -33.62
N ILE A 16 49.83 -41.78 -34.63
CA ILE A 16 49.64 -40.33 -34.43
C ILE A 16 48.16 -39.99 -34.19
N PHE A 17 47.25 -40.87 -34.60
CA PHE A 17 45.82 -40.68 -34.40
C PHE A 17 45.32 -41.47 -33.18
N GLU A 18 45.07 -40.77 -32.07
CA GLU A 18 44.12 -41.26 -31.07
C GLU A 18 42.72 -41.19 -31.69
N ALA A 19 42.11 -42.36 -31.90
CA ALA A 19 40.70 -42.45 -32.24
C ALA A 19 39.86 -41.94 -31.06
N ARG A 20 39.60 -40.63 -31.04
CA ARG A 20 38.65 -40.01 -30.12
C ARG A 20 37.29 -40.67 -30.38
N PRO A 21 36.68 -41.37 -29.40
CA PRO A 21 35.36 -41.94 -29.62
C PRO A 21 34.40 -40.81 -29.93
N LYS A 22 33.72 -40.94 -31.06
CA LYS A 22 32.72 -40.01 -31.59
C LYS A 22 31.69 -39.78 -30.48
N ALA A 23 31.75 -38.61 -29.84
CA ALA A 23 30.81 -38.21 -28.80
C ALA A 23 29.40 -38.42 -29.35
N ASN A 24 28.65 -39.30 -28.68
CA ASN A 24 27.27 -39.60 -29.02
C ASN A 24 26.52 -38.26 -28.93
N ALA A 25 26.14 -37.71 -30.08
CA ALA A 25 25.40 -36.46 -30.16
C ALA A 25 24.02 -36.73 -29.54
N ALA A 26 23.91 -36.46 -28.24
CA ALA A 26 22.64 -36.40 -27.54
C ALA A 26 21.73 -35.47 -28.35
N LYS A 27 20.60 -36.00 -28.82
CA LYS A 27 19.58 -35.25 -29.55
C LYS A 27 19.27 -33.99 -28.75
N LEU A 28 19.69 -32.84 -29.28
CA LEU A 28 19.25 -31.54 -28.79
C LEU A 28 17.72 -31.54 -28.84
N ALA A 29 17.08 -31.47 -27.67
CA ALA A 29 15.65 -31.34 -27.56
C ALA A 29 15.22 -30.11 -28.36
N LYS A 30 14.42 -30.32 -29.41
CA LYS A 30 13.84 -29.23 -30.18
C LYS A 30 12.92 -28.46 -29.23
N ILE A 31 13.31 -27.25 -28.85
CA ILE A 31 12.45 -26.32 -28.12
C ILE A 31 11.32 -25.95 -29.09
N ALA A 32 10.17 -26.62 -28.95
CA ALA A 32 8.98 -26.29 -29.70
C ALA A 32 8.39 -25.02 -29.08
N THR A 33 8.75 -23.86 -29.64
CA THR A 33 8.13 -22.59 -29.27
C THR A 33 6.71 -22.55 -29.81
N ARG A 34 5.73 -22.87 -28.96
CA ARG A 34 4.31 -22.62 -29.21
C ARG A 34 4.00 -21.18 -28.79
N THR A 35 3.40 -20.40 -29.69
CA THR A 35 2.84 -19.09 -29.37
C THR A 35 1.59 -19.28 -28.49
N VAL A 36 1.66 -18.84 -27.24
CA VAL A 36 0.54 -18.80 -26.29
C VAL A 36 0.11 -17.35 -26.09
N THR A 37 -1.20 -17.07 -26.10
CA THR A 37 -1.70 -15.70 -25.89
C THR A 37 -1.92 -15.43 -24.40
N LEU A 38 -1.78 -14.17 -23.97
CA LEU A 38 -1.94 -13.79 -22.56
C LEU A 38 -3.33 -14.17 -22.02
N SER A 39 -4.36 -14.16 -22.86
CA SER A 39 -5.73 -14.58 -22.54
C SER A 39 -5.84 -16.07 -22.22
N ASP A 40 -4.95 -16.92 -22.75
CA ASP A 40 -4.95 -18.36 -22.46
C ASP A 40 -4.31 -18.67 -21.09
N LEU A 41 -3.61 -17.69 -20.52
CA LEU A 41 -2.87 -17.81 -19.25
C LEU A 41 -3.61 -17.19 -18.06
N THR A 42 -4.73 -16.49 -18.29
CA THR A 42 -5.50 -15.86 -17.21
C THR A 42 -6.49 -16.83 -16.58
N THR A 43 -6.37 -17.03 -15.27
CA THR A 43 -7.35 -17.76 -14.47
C THR A 43 -8.48 -16.84 -14.01
N GLU A 44 -9.72 -17.34 -13.94
CA GLU A 44 -10.85 -16.59 -13.40
C GLU A 44 -10.62 -16.26 -11.92
N ILE A 45 -10.38 -14.98 -11.64
CA ILE A 45 -10.20 -14.46 -10.28
C ILE A 45 -11.56 -14.14 -9.67
N ARG A 46 -11.77 -14.61 -8.44
CA ARG A 46 -12.97 -14.30 -7.66
C ARG A 46 -12.95 -12.88 -7.11
N GLN A 47 -13.34 -11.92 -7.94
CA GLN A 47 -13.28 -10.49 -7.58
C GLN A 47 -14.17 -10.12 -6.38
N ASP A 48 -15.29 -10.80 -6.18
CA ASP A 48 -16.22 -10.50 -5.08
C ASP A 48 -15.64 -10.85 -3.70
N GLU A 49 -14.96 -12.00 -3.60
CA GLU A 49 -14.30 -12.46 -2.36
C GLU A 49 -13.10 -11.56 -2.02
N LEU A 50 -12.32 -11.15 -3.02
CA LEU A 50 -11.23 -10.17 -2.88
C LEU A 50 -11.71 -8.81 -2.41
N ARG A 51 -12.83 -8.34 -2.96
CA ARG A 51 -13.45 -7.08 -2.55
C ARG A 51 -13.90 -7.13 -1.09
N ALA A 52 -14.51 -8.24 -0.65
CA ALA A 52 -14.91 -8.42 0.74
C ALA A 52 -13.71 -8.39 1.70
N LEU A 53 -12.57 -8.98 1.32
CA LEU A 53 -11.33 -8.85 2.11
C LEU A 53 -10.82 -7.41 2.17
N ALA A 54 -10.84 -6.69 1.05
CA ALA A 54 -10.48 -5.27 1.01
C ALA A 54 -11.46 -4.38 1.80
N GLU A 55 -12.64 -4.88 2.16
CA GLU A 55 -13.60 -4.16 3.01
C GLU A 55 -13.29 -4.26 4.51
N LEU A 56 -12.39 -5.14 4.94
CA LEU A 56 -11.96 -5.25 6.34
C LEU A 56 -11.21 -4.00 6.82
N PRO A 57 -11.22 -3.67 8.13
CA PRO A 57 -10.59 -2.43 8.63
C PRO A 57 -9.04 -2.46 8.68
N ALA A 58 -8.42 -3.62 8.52
CA ALA A 58 -6.97 -3.83 8.59
C ALA A 58 -6.35 -4.26 7.24
N GLU A 59 -6.79 -3.63 6.14
CA GLU A 59 -6.49 -4.01 4.75
C GLU A 59 -5.01 -4.30 4.44
N LEU A 60 -4.08 -3.47 4.92
CA LEU A 60 -2.65 -3.62 4.61
C LEU A 60 -1.91 -4.60 5.55
N SER A 61 -2.59 -5.13 6.57
CA SER A 61 -2.04 -6.14 7.48
C SER A 61 -2.48 -7.57 7.10
N ILE A 62 -3.23 -7.72 6.01
CA ILE A 62 -3.68 -9.01 5.50
C ILE A 62 -2.48 -9.69 4.84
N ALA A 63 -2.18 -10.92 5.29
CA ALA A 63 -1.14 -11.74 4.68
C ALA A 63 -1.50 -12.10 3.24
N PHE A 64 -0.52 -12.16 2.34
CA PHE A 64 -0.75 -12.38 0.92
C PHE A 64 -1.45 -13.72 0.64
N GLU A 65 -1.21 -14.73 1.47
CA GLU A 65 -1.87 -16.04 1.39
C GLU A 65 -3.40 -15.90 1.43
N LYS A 66 -3.93 -15.01 2.28
CA LYS A 66 -5.37 -14.76 2.36
C LYS A 66 -5.91 -14.06 1.13
N VAL A 67 -5.10 -13.19 0.50
CA VAL A 67 -5.46 -12.55 -0.77
C VAL A 67 -5.55 -13.60 -1.87
N PHE A 68 -4.60 -14.53 -1.94
CA PHE A 68 -4.62 -15.63 -2.92
C PHE A 68 -5.77 -16.62 -2.69
N GLU A 69 -6.08 -16.95 -1.44
CA GLU A 69 -7.23 -17.79 -1.07
C GLU A 69 -8.55 -17.16 -1.53
N ALA A 70 -8.75 -15.87 -1.25
CA ALA A 70 -9.96 -15.15 -1.69
C ALA A 70 -9.99 -14.91 -3.19
N ALA A 71 -8.85 -14.84 -3.87
CA ALA A 71 -8.81 -14.85 -5.33
C ALA A 71 -9.23 -16.21 -5.91
N GLY A 72 -9.28 -17.27 -5.09
CA GLY A 72 -9.59 -18.63 -5.51
C GLY A 72 -8.41 -19.34 -6.18
N ILE A 73 -7.18 -18.84 -6.02
CA ILE A 73 -5.98 -19.43 -6.60
C ILE A 73 -5.70 -20.75 -5.89
N LYS A 74 -5.73 -21.85 -6.64
CA LYS A 74 -5.39 -23.18 -6.14
C LYS A 74 -3.99 -23.55 -6.58
N SER A 75 -3.17 -24.03 -5.65
CA SER A 75 -1.87 -24.60 -5.99
C SER A 75 -2.05 -25.77 -6.99
N PRO A 76 -1.26 -25.82 -8.06
CA PRO A 76 -1.38 -26.88 -9.04
C PRO A 76 -1.00 -28.24 -8.44
N GLY A 77 -1.68 -29.30 -8.87
CA GLY A 77 -1.59 -30.64 -8.28
C GLY A 77 -0.22 -31.31 -8.37
N HIS A 78 0.68 -30.80 -9.22
CA HIS A 78 2.07 -31.26 -9.35
C HIS A 78 3.01 -30.66 -8.27
N GLY A 79 2.52 -29.77 -7.40
CA GLY A 79 3.27 -29.25 -6.26
C GLY A 79 4.41 -28.29 -6.62
N TRP A 80 4.46 -27.80 -7.86
CA TRP A 80 5.34 -26.71 -8.28
C TRP A 80 4.57 -25.41 -8.33
N THR A 81 4.88 -24.51 -7.41
CA THR A 81 4.35 -23.15 -7.34
C THR A 81 5.47 -22.14 -7.57
N ALA A 82 5.10 -20.89 -7.85
CA ALA A 82 6.03 -19.77 -7.90
C ALA A 82 6.93 -19.69 -6.63
N ALA A 83 6.36 -19.97 -5.46
CA ALA A 83 7.08 -19.99 -4.19
C ALA A 83 8.16 -21.08 -4.12
N ARG A 84 7.86 -22.30 -4.61
CA ARG A 84 8.82 -23.40 -4.66
C ARG A 84 9.94 -23.11 -5.67
N LEU A 85 9.62 -22.50 -6.80
CA LEU A 85 10.62 -22.07 -7.77
C LEU A 85 11.55 -21.00 -7.19
N LYS A 86 11.00 -20.03 -6.46
CA LYS A 86 11.79 -19.01 -5.75
C LYS A 86 12.73 -19.65 -4.72
N GLN A 87 12.22 -20.56 -3.89
CA GLN A 87 13.03 -21.28 -2.90
C GLN A 87 14.16 -22.09 -3.56
N LEU A 88 13.88 -22.71 -4.71
CA LEU A 88 14.89 -23.41 -5.48
C LEU A 88 15.96 -22.44 -5.98
N LEU A 89 15.58 -21.31 -6.57
CA LEU A 89 16.52 -20.29 -7.06
C LEU A 89 17.35 -19.63 -5.94
N GLU A 90 16.82 -19.58 -4.72
CA GLU A 90 17.52 -19.08 -3.54
C GLU A 90 18.52 -20.09 -2.94
N SER A 91 18.57 -21.33 -3.45
CA SER A 91 19.57 -22.31 -3.02
C SER A 91 20.96 -21.99 -3.58
N ASP A 92 22.00 -22.32 -2.80
CA ASP A 92 23.37 -21.88 -3.07
C ASP A 92 23.94 -22.38 -4.41
N GLN A 93 23.41 -23.50 -4.91
CA GLN A 93 23.71 -24.06 -6.23
C GLN A 93 23.35 -23.12 -7.40
N PHE A 94 22.33 -22.27 -7.27
CA PHE A 94 21.92 -21.34 -8.34
C PHE A 94 22.43 -19.92 -8.14
N LYS A 95 22.82 -19.54 -6.91
CA LYS A 95 23.38 -18.20 -6.61
C LYS A 95 24.70 -17.91 -7.32
N THR A 96 25.48 -18.94 -7.60
CA THR A 96 26.82 -18.83 -8.21
C THR A 96 26.80 -19.02 -9.73
N MET A 97 25.65 -19.36 -10.31
CA MET A 97 25.50 -19.63 -11.75
C MET A 97 25.09 -18.39 -12.53
N ASP A 98 25.44 -18.35 -13.82
CA ASP A 98 24.95 -17.35 -14.76
C ASP A 98 23.50 -17.63 -15.18
N ARG A 99 22.73 -16.56 -15.43
CA ARG A 99 21.30 -16.60 -15.78
C ARG A 99 20.94 -17.67 -16.86
N PRO A 100 21.67 -17.83 -17.97
CA PRO A 100 21.32 -18.84 -18.97
C PRO A 100 21.61 -20.28 -18.51
N SER A 101 22.57 -20.51 -17.62
CA SER A 101 22.82 -21.84 -17.04
C SER A 101 21.79 -22.21 -15.97
N VAL A 102 21.33 -21.23 -15.18
CA VAL A 102 20.20 -21.39 -14.26
C VAL A 102 18.95 -21.78 -15.03
N GLN A 103 18.63 -21.05 -16.11
CA GLN A 103 17.46 -21.34 -16.94
C GLN A 103 17.47 -22.77 -17.50
N ARG A 104 18.62 -23.22 -18.04
CA ARG A 104 18.77 -24.59 -18.55
C ARG A 104 18.58 -25.64 -17.46
N SER A 105 19.16 -25.40 -16.29
CA SER A 105 19.10 -26.33 -15.16
C SER A 105 17.68 -26.44 -14.59
N VAL A 106 16.97 -25.32 -14.46
CA VAL A 106 15.56 -25.28 -14.04
C VAL A 106 14.67 -26.00 -15.06
N LEU A 107 14.85 -25.76 -16.35
CA LEU A 107 14.07 -26.44 -17.39
C LEU A 107 14.30 -27.96 -17.39
N ASN A 108 15.52 -28.41 -17.11
CA ASN A 108 15.81 -29.84 -16.98
C ASN A 108 15.11 -30.45 -15.76
N ILE A 109 15.12 -29.78 -14.60
CA ILE A 109 14.43 -30.25 -13.39
C ILE A 109 12.91 -30.34 -13.63
N LEU A 110 12.32 -29.33 -14.28
CA LEU A 110 10.90 -29.33 -14.63
C LEU A 110 10.55 -30.44 -15.63
N ALA A 111 11.43 -30.70 -16.60
CA ALA A 111 11.25 -31.78 -17.57
C ALA A 111 11.33 -33.17 -16.91
N ASP A 112 12.25 -33.37 -15.96
CA ASP A 112 12.39 -34.61 -15.20
C ASP A 112 11.15 -34.89 -14.33
N GLU A 113 10.57 -33.84 -13.74
CA GLU A 113 9.34 -33.93 -12.94
C GLU A 113 8.04 -33.87 -13.78
N LYS A 114 8.15 -33.79 -15.12
CA LYS A 114 7.04 -33.70 -16.08
C LYS A 114 6.07 -32.54 -15.81
N VAL A 115 6.59 -31.40 -15.38
CA VAL A 115 5.81 -30.20 -15.09
C VAL A 115 5.80 -29.29 -16.32
N ASP A 116 4.62 -28.80 -16.70
CA ASP A 116 4.52 -27.81 -17.75
C ASP A 116 4.99 -26.45 -17.24
N VAL A 117 5.88 -25.80 -17.99
CA VAL A 117 6.33 -24.44 -17.71
C VAL A 117 5.15 -23.48 -17.81
N GLU A 118 4.18 -23.78 -18.68
CA GLU A 118 2.97 -22.97 -18.86
C GLU A 118 2.17 -22.87 -17.54
N ASP A 119 2.05 -23.97 -16.80
CA ASP A 119 1.28 -24.01 -15.54
C ASP A 119 1.93 -23.15 -14.45
N ILE A 120 3.27 -23.13 -14.38
CA ILE A 120 4.00 -22.26 -13.44
C ILE A 120 3.86 -20.79 -13.84
N VAL A 121 3.88 -20.49 -15.14
CA VAL A 121 3.68 -19.12 -15.64
C VAL A 121 2.25 -18.65 -15.35
N LYS A 122 1.24 -19.50 -15.56
CA LYS A 122 -0.16 -19.23 -15.18
C LYS A 122 -0.29 -18.95 -13.69
N ASP A 123 0.37 -19.75 -12.86
CA ASP A 123 0.41 -19.56 -11.41
C ASP A 123 0.94 -18.17 -11.05
N VAL A 124 2.09 -17.77 -11.58
CA VAL A 124 2.69 -16.44 -11.32
C VAL A 124 1.76 -15.31 -11.79
N ILE A 125 1.20 -15.41 -13.00
CA ILE A 125 0.29 -14.40 -13.55
C ILE A 125 -0.98 -14.27 -12.71
N ALA A 126 -1.54 -15.39 -12.24
CA ALA A 126 -2.71 -15.40 -11.38
C ALA A 126 -2.45 -14.68 -10.05
N HIS A 127 -1.31 -14.93 -9.42
CA HIS A 127 -0.90 -14.28 -8.18
C HIS A 127 -0.74 -12.76 -8.37
N ASP A 128 -0.08 -12.34 -9.46
CA ASP A 128 0.11 -10.93 -9.80
C ASP A 128 -1.23 -10.21 -10.02
N GLN A 129 -2.11 -10.79 -10.84
CA GLN A 129 -3.43 -10.25 -11.10
C GLN A 129 -4.31 -10.17 -9.85
N ALA A 130 -4.19 -11.12 -8.92
CA ALA A 130 -4.90 -11.07 -7.65
C ALA A 130 -4.40 -9.94 -6.75
N LEU A 131 -3.09 -9.69 -6.72
CA LEU A 131 -2.50 -8.57 -5.99
C LEU A 131 -2.93 -7.23 -6.60
N ASP A 132 -2.88 -7.08 -7.92
CA ASP A 132 -3.33 -5.88 -8.62
C ASP A 132 -4.81 -5.59 -8.35
N ALA A 133 -5.66 -6.62 -8.41
CA ALA A 133 -7.08 -6.48 -8.09
C ALA A 133 -7.28 -6.02 -6.65
N PHE A 134 -6.62 -6.67 -5.69
CA PHE A 134 -6.69 -6.27 -4.27
C PHE A 134 -6.17 -4.85 -4.04
N GLU A 135 -5.09 -4.45 -4.72
CA GLU A 135 -4.53 -3.10 -4.63
C GLU A 135 -5.53 -2.07 -5.13
N THR A 136 -6.19 -2.29 -6.27
CA THR A 136 -7.15 -1.32 -6.81
C THR A 136 -8.32 -1.07 -5.85
N PHE A 137 -8.85 -2.12 -5.22
CA PHE A 137 -9.92 -1.99 -4.23
C PHE A 137 -9.44 -1.24 -2.97
N THR A 138 -8.29 -1.64 -2.43
CA THR A 138 -7.72 -1.03 -1.22
C THR A 138 -7.35 0.44 -1.45
N ARG A 139 -6.75 0.75 -2.60
CA ARG A 139 -6.40 2.12 -3.01
C ARG A 139 -7.64 3.00 -3.11
N LYS A 140 -8.69 2.53 -3.78
CA LYS A 140 -9.95 3.28 -3.90
C LYS A 140 -10.53 3.59 -2.53
N LYS A 141 -10.65 2.59 -1.66
CA LYS A 141 -11.17 2.75 -0.31
C LYS A 141 -10.33 3.70 0.55
N MET A 142 -9.00 3.63 0.43
CA MET A 142 -8.09 4.56 1.10
C MET A 142 -8.34 6.00 0.64
N LEU A 143 -8.44 6.23 -0.67
CA LEU A 143 -8.73 7.55 -1.24
C LEU A 143 -10.09 8.07 -0.77
N ASP A 144 -11.13 7.23 -0.78
CA ASP A 144 -12.47 7.60 -0.29
C ASP A 144 -12.44 7.99 1.20
N ARG A 145 -11.68 7.26 2.03
CA ARG A 145 -11.49 7.60 3.45
C ARG A 145 -10.75 8.92 3.63
N ILE A 146 -9.72 9.18 2.83
CA ILE A 146 -8.97 10.45 2.87
C ILE A 146 -9.90 11.61 2.50
N ALA A 147 -10.65 11.49 1.41
CA ALA A 147 -11.60 12.51 0.97
C ALA A 147 -12.69 12.77 2.02
N ALA A 148 -13.26 11.72 2.61
CA ALA A 148 -14.26 11.85 3.68
C ALA A 148 -13.70 12.55 4.92
N ARG A 149 -12.45 12.24 5.31
CA ARG A 149 -11.77 12.92 6.43
C ARG A 149 -11.47 14.38 6.11
N GLN A 150 -10.98 14.68 4.91
CA GLN A 150 -10.73 16.07 4.47
C GLN A 150 -12.02 16.90 4.50
N LYS A 151 -13.14 16.34 4.03
CA LYS A 151 -14.44 17.01 4.12
C LYS A 151 -14.84 17.32 5.58
N LYS A 152 -14.66 16.35 6.49
CA LYS A 152 -14.94 16.54 7.91
C LYS A 152 -14.03 17.59 8.55
N VAL A 153 -12.74 17.61 8.18
CA VAL A 153 -11.81 18.65 8.65
C VAL A 153 -12.28 20.02 8.21
N ALA A 154 -12.64 20.20 6.94
CA ALA A 154 -13.16 21.48 6.45
C ALA A 154 -14.46 21.92 7.16
N GLU A 155 -15.36 20.98 7.46
CA GLU A 155 -16.58 21.27 8.22
C GLU A 155 -16.29 21.66 9.68
N VAL A 156 -15.30 21.02 10.31
CA VAL A 156 -14.85 21.42 11.66
C VAL A 156 -14.20 22.80 11.62
N GLU A 157 -13.41 23.12 10.59
CA GLU A 157 -12.79 24.44 10.44
C GLU A 157 -13.82 25.57 10.29
N THR A 158 -14.90 25.35 9.54
CA THR A 158 -15.98 26.35 9.43
C THR A 158 -16.72 26.53 10.76
N GLN A 159 -16.94 25.43 11.50
CA GLN A 159 -17.51 25.52 12.85
C GLN A 159 -16.61 26.30 13.80
N ILE A 160 -15.30 26.04 13.79
CA ILE A 160 -14.31 26.78 14.59
C ILE A 160 -14.37 28.27 14.28
N ALA A 161 -14.39 28.66 12.99
CA ALA A 161 -14.49 30.06 12.60
C ALA A 161 -15.78 30.72 13.14
N SER A 162 -16.92 30.04 13.02
CA SER A 162 -18.20 30.56 13.54
C SER A 162 -18.21 30.72 15.07
N LEU A 163 -17.57 29.80 15.79
CA LEU A 163 -17.46 29.86 17.25
C LEU A 163 -16.49 30.97 17.69
N GLN A 164 -15.43 31.21 16.93
CA GLN A 164 -14.51 32.31 17.17
C GLN A 164 -15.21 33.67 17.01
N GLU A 165 -15.99 33.84 15.96
CA GLU A 165 -16.80 35.06 15.75
C GLU A 165 -17.80 35.28 16.90
N GLN A 166 -18.51 34.23 17.33
CA GLN A 166 -19.41 34.32 18.47
C GLN A 166 -18.69 34.70 19.76
N ARG A 167 -17.51 34.11 20.02
CA ARG A 167 -16.69 34.46 21.18
C ARG A 167 -16.28 35.94 21.13
N GLU A 168 -15.81 36.44 20.00
CA GLU A 168 -15.41 37.83 19.84
C GLU A 168 -16.58 38.78 20.07
N ARG A 169 -17.75 38.47 19.52
CA ARG A 169 -18.97 39.22 19.76
C ARG A 169 -19.36 39.28 21.24
N LEU A 170 -19.39 38.13 21.92
CA LEU A 170 -19.71 38.08 23.36
C LEU A 170 -18.70 38.83 24.21
N THR A 171 -17.42 38.79 23.81
CA THR A 171 -16.36 39.54 24.50
C THR A 171 -16.61 41.04 24.36
N HIS A 172 -16.95 41.51 23.16
CA HIS A 172 -17.28 42.91 22.93
C HIS A 172 -18.54 43.35 23.67
N GLU A 173 -19.60 42.53 23.67
CA GLU A 173 -20.83 42.81 24.43
C GLU A 173 -20.51 42.94 25.93
N THR A 174 -19.67 42.05 26.48
CA THR A 174 -19.23 42.11 27.88
C THR A 174 -18.45 43.40 28.17
N GLU A 175 -17.50 43.78 27.30
CA GLU A 175 -16.74 45.03 27.44
C GLU A 175 -17.66 46.26 27.42
N THR A 176 -18.68 46.26 26.56
CA THR A 176 -19.65 47.36 26.52
C THR A 176 -20.52 47.43 27.77
N ASP A 177 -20.94 46.27 28.30
CA ASP A 177 -21.71 46.21 29.55
C ASP A 177 -20.89 46.70 30.75
N GLU A 178 -19.60 46.36 30.82
CA GLU A 178 -18.68 46.88 31.84
C GLU A 178 -18.52 48.41 31.75
N GLN A 179 -18.40 48.95 30.54
CA GLN A 179 -18.35 50.39 30.31
C GLN A 179 -19.66 51.09 30.71
N HIS A 180 -20.81 50.49 30.39
CA HIS A 180 -22.11 51.02 30.81
C HIS A 180 -22.28 50.98 32.33
N TRP A 181 -21.84 49.91 32.98
CA TRP A 181 -21.89 49.76 34.43
C TRP A 181 -21.04 50.81 35.14
N THR A 182 -19.80 50.99 34.71
CA THR A 182 -18.87 51.99 35.26
C THR A 182 -19.43 53.42 35.09
N ALA A 183 -19.91 53.77 33.90
CA ALA A 183 -20.55 55.06 33.65
C ALA A 183 -21.81 55.27 34.52
N TRP A 184 -22.60 54.23 34.76
CA TRP A 184 -23.76 54.30 35.64
C TRP A 184 -23.36 54.52 37.11
N LEU A 185 -22.33 53.80 37.59
CA LEU A 185 -21.81 53.98 38.95
C LEU A 185 -21.33 55.41 39.21
N GLU A 186 -20.65 56.03 38.24
CA GLU A 186 -20.23 57.43 38.33
C GLU A 186 -21.42 58.39 38.47
N ARG A 187 -22.45 58.20 37.64
CA ARG A 187 -23.69 58.99 37.71
C ARG A 187 -24.41 58.81 39.03
N LYS A 188 -24.50 57.56 39.51
CA LYS A 188 -25.09 57.24 40.82
C LYS A 188 -24.35 57.97 41.94
N ARG A 189 -23.02 57.88 41.99
CA ARG A 189 -22.19 58.56 43.00
C ARG A 189 -22.35 60.08 42.95
N ALA A 190 -22.44 60.67 41.75
CA ALA A 190 -22.70 62.10 41.59
C ALA A 190 -24.06 62.50 42.18
N TYR A 191 -25.10 61.74 41.85
CA TYR A 191 -26.44 61.95 42.38
C TYR A 191 -26.52 61.78 43.92
N GLU A 192 -25.85 60.76 44.47
CA GLU A 192 -25.77 60.55 45.92
C GLU A 192 -25.06 61.71 46.64
N ARG A 193 -23.99 62.27 46.04
CA ARG A 193 -23.32 63.48 46.55
C ARG A 193 -24.26 64.69 46.54
N ASP A 194 -25.04 64.88 45.48
CA ASP A 194 -26.00 65.98 45.38
C ASP A 194 -27.14 65.85 46.41
N LEU A 195 -27.67 64.64 46.60
CA LEU A 195 -28.67 64.36 47.63
C LEU A 195 -28.12 64.58 49.04
N SER A 196 -26.91 64.08 49.31
CA SER A 196 -26.23 64.28 50.59
C SER A 196 -26.06 65.77 50.90
N ARG A 197 -25.60 66.56 49.91
CA ARG A 197 -25.51 68.02 50.04
C ARG A 197 -26.85 68.67 50.35
N THR A 198 -27.93 68.21 49.71
CA THR A 198 -29.28 68.73 49.93
C THR A 198 -29.79 68.41 51.34
N ILE A 199 -29.60 67.17 51.79
CA ILE A 199 -30.01 66.72 53.12
C ILE A 199 -29.17 67.37 54.22
N SER A 200 -27.90 67.72 53.95
CA SER A 200 -27.03 68.41 54.91
C SER A 200 -27.61 69.75 55.40
N TYR A 201 -28.47 70.40 54.61
CA TYR A 201 -29.18 71.61 55.06
C TYR A 201 -30.32 71.32 56.04
N LEU A 202 -30.80 70.07 56.12
CA LEU A 202 -31.95 69.64 56.92
C LEU A 202 -31.56 68.79 58.13
N VAL A 203 -30.46 68.04 58.05
CA VAL A 203 -30.02 67.09 59.09
C VAL A 203 -28.50 67.14 59.25
N ASP A 204 -28.03 67.33 60.48
CA ASP A 204 -26.61 67.48 60.85
C ASP A 204 -25.81 66.16 60.82
N ARG A 205 -26.45 65.04 60.44
CA ARG A 205 -25.83 63.71 60.30
C ARG A 205 -26.11 63.14 58.91
N LEU A 206 -25.05 62.63 58.27
CA LEU A 206 -25.08 61.97 56.96
C LEU A 206 -25.93 60.68 56.99
N VAL A 207 -27.03 60.66 56.24
CA VAL A 207 -27.94 59.49 56.12
C VAL A 207 -27.70 58.70 54.82
N VAL A 208 -27.04 59.29 53.83
CA VAL A 208 -26.77 58.67 52.52
C VAL A 208 -25.39 58.01 52.54
N SER A 209 -25.31 56.75 52.13
CA SER A 209 -24.04 56.01 52.00
C SER A 209 -23.22 56.63 50.88
N ILE A 210 -22.24 57.47 51.24
CA ILE A 210 -21.19 57.86 50.32
C ILE A 210 -20.15 56.76 50.46
N ASP A 211 -20.23 55.73 49.61
CA ASP A 211 -19.15 54.74 49.54
C ASP A 211 -17.92 55.42 48.93
N GLU A 212 -17.08 56.00 49.80
CA GLU A 212 -15.71 56.40 49.49
C GLU A 212 -14.81 55.16 49.59
N GLN A 213 -14.59 54.51 48.45
CA GLN A 213 -13.41 53.68 48.18
C GLN A 213 -12.84 54.05 46.81
#